data_AF-K1U1H4-F1
#
_entry.id   AF-K1U1H4-F1
#
_cell.length_a   1.000
_cell.length_b   1.000
_cell.length_c   1.000
_cell.angle_alpha   90.00
_cell.angle_beta   90.00
_cell.angle_gamma   90.00
#
_symmetry.space_group_name_H-M   'P 1'
#
loop_
_entity.id
_entity.type
_entity.pdbx_description
1 polymer ?
#
loop_
_entity_poly.entity_id
_entity_poly.type
_entity_poly.pdbx_seq_one_letter_code
_entity_poly.pdbx_strand_id
1 'polypeptide(L)'
;MILEFQRYGRNKETTVDSSYISGGEYRRKFDSIIDNAAVSRILYSKAKEMLLHRSGTLFEDMYWFDGASGVVLASVLDETAEEQIGYTTAVARAID
;
A
#
# COMPACT_ATOMS: atom_id res chain seq x y z
N MET A 1 -14.88 -11.22 17.72
CA MET A 1 -15.79 -10.16 17.21
C MET A 1 -15.07 -9.19 16.26
N ILE A 2 -13.75 -9.01 16.40
CA ILE A 2 -12.89 -8.17 15.55
C ILE A 2 -12.97 -8.55 14.05
N LEU A 3 -12.90 -9.85 13.73
CA LEU A 3 -12.84 -10.33 12.32
C LEU A 3 -14.00 -9.89 11.41
N GLU A 4 -15.21 -9.68 11.95
CA GLU A 4 -16.39 -9.33 11.13
C GLU A 4 -16.41 -7.85 10.71
N PHE A 5 -15.83 -6.95 11.52
CA PHE A 5 -15.66 -5.54 11.16
C PHE A 5 -14.54 -5.34 10.13
N GLN A 6 -13.59 -6.28 10.10
CA GLN A 6 -12.48 -6.30 9.15
C GLN A 6 -12.84 -6.89 7.78
N ARG A 7 -14.11 -7.22 7.53
CA ARG A 7 -14.55 -7.61 6.19
C ARG A 7 -14.62 -6.37 5.31
N TYR A 8 -14.19 -6.53 4.06
CA TYR A 8 -14.13 -5.48 3.04
C TYR A 8 -15.35 -4.53 3.07
N GLY A 9 -15.07 -3.23 3.20
CA GLY A 9 -16.09 -2.16 3.16
C GLY A 9 -17.01 -2.05 4.39
N ARG A 10 -16.73 -2.77 5.49
CA ARG A 10 -17.57 -2.70 6.70
C ARG A 10 -17.11 -1.68 7.73
N ASN A 11 -15.81 -1.41 7.83
CA ASN A 11 -15.32 -0.30 8.61
C ASN A 11 -15.43 1.01 7.80
N LYS A 12 -16.45 1.81 8.07
CA LYS A 12 -16.67 3.08 7.36
C LYS A 12 -15.59 4.12 7.63
N GLU A 13 -14.96 4.07 8.80
CA GLU A 13 -13.93 5.04 9.20
C GLU A 13 -12.63 4.84 8.41
N THR A 14 -12.38 3.62 7.93
CA THR A 14 -11.19 3.27 7.13
C THR A 14 -11.52 3.04 5.65
N THR A 15 -12.73 3.39 5.22
CA THR A 15 -13.12 3.28 3.82
C THR A 15 -12.42 4.37 3.01
N VAL A 16 -11.72 3.96 1.95
CA VAL A 16 -10.98 4.86 1.08
C VAL A 16 -11.90 5.51 0.05
N ASP A 17 -11.72 6.82 -0.16
CA ASP A 17 -12.35 7.54 -1.27
C ASP A 17 -11.64 7.17 -2.60
N SER A 18 -12.27 6.25 -3.34
CA SER A 18 -11.77 5.76 -4.63
C SER A 18 -11.71 6.84 -5.72
N SER A 19 -12.56 7.86 -5.63
CA SER A 19 -12.60 8.97 -6.58
C SER A 19 -11.41 9.89 -6.36
N TYR A 20 -11.11 10.21 -5.11
CA TYR A 20 -9.95 11.02 -4.75
C TYR A 20 -8.63 10.36 -5.14
N ILE A 21 -8.42 9.09 -4.79
CA ILE A 21 -7.16 8.39 -5.12
C ILE A 21 -6.98 8.13 -6.62
N SER A 22 -8.06 8.23 -7.41
CA SER A 22 -8.02 8.16 -8.87
C SER A 22 -7.79 9.53 -9.52
N GLY A 23 -7.88 10.61 -8.74
CA GLY A 23 -7.73 11.98 -9.21
C GLY A 23 -6.26 12.37 -9.46
N GLY A 24 -6.09 13.40 -10.30
CA GLY A 24 -4.77 13.93 -10.62
C GLY A 24 -4.06 14.58 -9.43
N GLU A 25 -4.80 15.06 -8.43
CA GLU A 25 -4.23 15.64 -7.21
C GLU A 25 -3.46 14.59 -6.40
N TYR A 26 -4.10 13.43 -6.14
CA TYR A 26 -3.46 12.34 -5.42
C TYR A 26 -2.24 11.81 -6.19
N ARG A 27 -2.35 11.64 -7.51
CA ARG A 27 -1.22 11.23 -8.37
C ARG A 27 -0.02 12.19 -8.26
N ARG A 28 -0.26 13.50 -8.26
CA ARG A 28 0.82 14.51 -8.20
C ARG A 28 1.61 14.49 -6.89
N LYS A 29 1.06 13.92 -5.80
CA LYS A 29 1.80 13.73 -4.55
C LYS A 29 3.04 12.86 -4.73
N PHE A 30 3.05 11.99 -5.73
CA PHE A 30 4.15 11.07 -6.02
C PHE A 30 5.24 11.70 -6.90
N ASP A 31 4.95 12.79 -7.60
CA ASP A 31 5.89 13.44 -8.51
C ASP A 31 7.09 14.05 -7.76
N SER A 32 6.92 14.40 -6.48
CA SER A 32 7.98 14.99 -5.64
C SER A 32 8.70 14.00 -4.73
N ILE A 33 8.33 12.71 -4.73
CA ILE A 33 8.93 11.71 -3.84
C ILE A 33 10.30 11.25 -4.36
N ILE A 34 10.42 11.09 -5.69
CA ILE A 34 11.63 10.59 -6.32
C ILE A 34 11.83 11.24 -7.69
N ASP A 35 13.07 11.59 -8.01
CA ASP A 35 13.46 12.16 -9.31
C ASP A 35 13.62 11.07 -10.38
N ASN A 36 12.60 10.21 -10.48
CA ASN A 36 12.48 9.19 -11.51
C ASN A 36 11.00 8.97 -11.82
N ALA A 37 10.55 9.48 -12.97
CA ALA A 37 9.15 9.44 -13.37
C ALA A 37 8.60 8.01 -13.54
N ALA A 38 9.46 7.04 -13.90
CA ALA A 38 9.04 5.64 -14.01
C ALA A 38 8.76 5.05 -12.62
N VAL A 39 9.65 5.28 -11.66
CA VAL A 39 9.51 4.81 -10.28
C VAL A 39 8.35 5.51 -9.57
N SER A 40 8.19 6.81 -9.78
CA SER A 40 7.05 7.59 -9.26
C SER A 40 5.70 7.01 -9.70
N ARG A 41 5.57 6.57 -10.96
CA ARG A 41 4.35 5.90 -11.46
C ARG A 41 4.10 4.57 -10.77
N ILE A 42 5.15 3.79 -10.50
CA ILE A 42 5.05 2.50 -9.80
C ILE A 42 4.60 2.74 -8.35
N LEU A 43 5.21 3.70 -7.64
CA LEU A 43 4.83 4.12 -6.30
C LEU A 43 3.35 4.49 -6.22
N TYR A 44 2.87 5.36 -7.12
CA TYR A 44 1.46 5.72 -7.20
C TYR A 44 0.56 4.49 -7.44
N SER A 45 0.92 3.65 -8.41
CA SER A 45 0.14 2.46 -8.74
C SER A 45 0.01 1.52 -7.54
N LYS A 46 1.10 1.28 -6.83
CA LYS A 46 1.14 0.34 -5.71
C LYS A 46 0.46 0.89 -4.46
N ALA A 47 0.67 2.18 -4.15
CA ALA A 47 -0.08 2.84 -3.08
C ALA A 47 -1.60 2.78 -3.33
N LYS A 48 -2.04 2.99 -4.57
CA LYS A 48 -3.46 2.88 -4.94
C LYS A 48 -4.00 1.45 -4.80
N GLU A 49 -3.23 0.45 -5.21
CA GLU A 49 -3.56 -0.97 -5.08
C GLU A 49 -3.78 -1.35 -3.61
N MET A 50 -2.84 -0.98 -2.73
CA MET A 50 -2.92 -1.22 -1.27
C MET A 50 -4.16 -0.57 -0.65
N LEU A 51 -4.38 0.72 -0.95
CA LEU A 51 -5.53 1.46 -0.42
C LEU A 51 -6.86 0.84 -0.85
N LEU A 52 -6.96 0.38 -2.10
CA LEU A 52 -8.16 -0.29 -2.60
C LEU A 52 -8.35 -1.67 -1.96
N HIS A 53 -7.27 -2.42 -1.78
CA HIS A 53 -7.29 -3.75 -1.17
C HIS A 53 -7.73 -3.69 0.29
N ARG A 54 -7.18 -2.75 1.06
CA ARG A 54 -7.41 -2.60 2.51
C ARG A 54 -8.58 -1.69 2.89
N SER A 55 -9.26 -1.11 1.91
CA SER A 55 -10.41 -0.22 2.14
C SER A 55 -11.47 -0.88 3.03
N GLY A 56 -11.78 -0.21 4.14
CA GLY A 56 -12.73 -0.69 5.13
C GLY A 56 -12.20 -1.79 6.04
N THR A 57 -10.88 -1.91 6.16
CA THR A 57 -10.16 -2.76 7.13
C THR A 57 -9.13 -1.91 7.90
N LEU A 58 -8.55 -2.45 8.97
CA LEU A 58 -7.40 -1.96 9.72
C LEU A 58 -6.14 -2.77 9.41
N PHE A 59 -6.20 -3.67 8.42
CA PHE A 59 -5.03 -4.44 8.03
C PHE A 59 -4.15 -3.63 7.09
N GLU A 60 -2.86 -3.91 7.13
CA GLU A 60 -1.86 -3.14 6.39
C GLU A 60 -1.25 -3.98 5.27
N ASP A 61 -0.89 -3.30 4.18
CA ASP A 61 -0.02 -3.85 3.13
C ASP A 61 1.32 -3.13 3.20
N MET A 62 2.37 -3.77 2.68
CA MET A 62 3.67 -3.11 2.50
C MET A 62 4.38 -3.63 1.26
N TYR A 63 5.04 -2.72 0.54
CA TYR A 63 5.95 -3.05 -0.55
C TYR A 63 7.31 -2.40 -0.31
N TRP A 64 8.37 -3.13 -0.65
CA TRP A 64 9.73 -2.62 -0.73
C TRP A 64 10.16 -2.55 -2.19
N PHE A 65 10.80 -1.46 -2.57
CA PHE A 65 11.22 -1.21 -3.95
C PHE A 65 12.69 -0.83 -4.01
N ASP A 66 13.34 -1.20 -5.11
CA ASP A 66 14.59 -0.57 -5.50
C ASP A 66 14.30 0.86 -5.98
N GLY A 67 14.89 1.85 -5.32
CA GLY A 67 14.65 3.27 -5.63
C GLY A 67 15.15 3.69 -7.02
N ALA A 68 16.12 2.98 -7.59
CA ALA A 68 16.67 3.32 -8.89
C ALA A 68 15.81 2.79 -10.05
N SER A 69 15.39 1.52 -9.97
CA SER A 69 14.67 0.83 -11.04
C SER A 69 13.15 0.74 -10.82
N GLY A 70 12.68 0.88 -9.58
CA GLY A 70 11.28 0.69 -9.21
C GLY A 70 10.86 -0.77 -9.13
N VAL A 71 11.81 -1.71 -9.20
CA VAL A 71 11.53 -3.15 -9.04
C VAL A 71 11.06 -3.43 -7.61
N VAL A 72 9.99 -4.21 -7.47
CA VAL A 72 9.52 -4.71 -6.18
C VAL A 72 10.51 -5.76 -5.68
N LEU A 73 11.11 -5.51 -4.51
CA LEU A 73 12.06 -6.42 -3.86
C LEU A 73 11.36 -7.37 -2.90
N ALA A 74 10.33 -6.90 -2.22
CA ALA A 74 9.50 -7.69 -1.33
C ALA A 74 8.10 -7.08 -1.18
N SER A 75 7.14 -7.89 -0.75
CA SER A 75 5.79 -7.44 -0.44
C SER A 75 5.18 -8.28 0.67
N VAL A 76 4.31 -7.66 1.46
CA VAL A 76 3.45 -8.31 2.44
C VAL A 76 2.04 -7.79 2.21
N LEU A 77 1.14 -8.67 1.77
CA LEU A 77 -0.18 -8.29 1.26
C LEU A 77 -1.35 -9.03 1.94
N ASP A 78 -1.06 -9.96 2.84
CA ASP A 78 -2.07 -10.86 3.43
C ASP A 78 -2.09 -10.76 4.96
N GLU A 79 -1.66 -9.62 5.52
CA GLU A 79 -1.74 -9.39 6.96
C GLU A 79 -3.17 -9.49 7.49
N THR A 80 -3.24 -10.05 8.69
CA THR A 80 -4.47 -10.25 9.47
C THR A 80 -4.35 -9.69 10.89
N ALA A 81 -3.18 -9.15 11.24
CA ALA A 81 -3.00 -8.33 12.42
C ALA A 81 -3.36 -6.88 12.09
N GLU A 82 -4.15 -6.25 12.95
CA GLU A 82 -4.54 -4.85 12.78
C GLU A 82 -3.35 -3.92 12.98
N GLU A 83 -3.21 -2.93 12.09
CA GLU A 83 -2.24 -1.82 12.15
C GLU A 83 -0.77 -2.29 12.23
N GLN A 84 -0.47 -3.47 11.67
CA GLN A 84 0.83 -4.13 11.79
C GLN A 84 1.27 -4.79 10.48
N ILE A 85 2.59 -4.85 10.28
CA ILE A 85 3.24 -5.59 9.20
C ILE A 85 4.20 -6.61 9.82
N GLY A 86 4.01 -7.89 9.49
CA GLY A 86 4.93 -8.96 9.85
C GLY A 86 6.19 -8.95 8.98
N TYR A 87 7.36 -8.87 9.60
CA TYR A 87 8.64 -8.97 8.88
C TYR A 87 8.93 -10.43 8.55
N THR A 88 8.53 -10.85 7.34
CA THR A 88 8.83 -12.19 6.83
C THR A 88 10.32 -12.33 6.50
N THR A 89 10.80 -13.58 6.35
CA THR A 89 12.17 -13.85 5.89
C THR A 89 12.47 -13.22 4.53
N ALA A 90 11.46 -13.10 3.64
CA ALA A 90 11.63 -12.44 2.35
C ALA A 90 11.86 -10.93 2.51
N VAL A 91 11.13 -10.28 3.41
CA VAL A 91 11.34 -8.87 3.76
C VAL A 91 12.72 -8.69 4.38
N ALA A 92 13.09 -9.53 5.36
CA ALA A 92 14.40 -9.46 6.00
C ALA A 92 15.55 -9.50 4.98
N ARG A 93 15.45 -10.36 3.96
CA ARG A 93 16.46 -10.44 2.88
C ARG A 93 16.48 -9.25 1.93
N ALA A 94 15.36 -8.52 1.81
CA ALA A 94 15.26 -7.37 0.91
C ALA A 94 15.79 -6.07 1.55
N ILE A 95 15.97 -6.04 2.88
CA ILE A 95 16.40 -4.87 3.64
C ILE A 95 17.81 -5.02 4.26
N ASP A 96 18.43 -6.20 4.10
CA ASP A 96 19.81 -6.51 4.53
C ASP A 96 20.81 -6.07 3.45
#